data_AF-A0A7Y3THA9-F1
#
_entry.id   AF-A0A7Y3THA9-F1
#
_cell.length_a   1.000
_cell.length_b   1.000
_cell.length_c   1.000
_cell.angle_alpha   90.00
_cell.angle_beta   90.00
_cell.angle_gamma   90.00
#
_symmetry.space_group_name_H-M   'P 1'
#
loop_
_entity.id
_entity.type
_entity.pdbx_description
1 polymer ?
#
loop_
_entity_poly.entity_id
_entity_poly.type
_entity_poly.pdbx_seq_one_letter_code
_entity_poly.pdbx_strand_id
1 'polypeptide(L)'
;MGTIAFGALSGGVGAELTGGNFWQGAVTGGLIAGLNELMHKRRSLLSRFKNKNLAFQKADVSDEGIAKLHQNVDGLAQGYEEGGSPSHTFDLEGNDYFAITENGNVNLNKGLFSNKTNLYFAGVLFHEYRHAFQYLAPYSVGGKRYSSRYEAWSNSALYGPGYKGEGGVWNMMELDAYSSQYRFGDNQSYVLERMDSYYKIMLNKWIKR
;
A
#
# COMPACT_ATOMS: atom_id res chain seq x y z
N MET A 1 -13.65 4.62 -6.59
CA MET A 1 -14.19 3.76 -5.50
C MET A 1 -13.12 3.45 -4.45
N GLY A 2 -11.97 2.87 -4.82
CA GLY A 2 -10.96 2.40 -3.86
C GLY A 2 -10.44 3.43 -2.83
N THR A 3 -10.18 4.68 -3.23
CA THR A 3 -9.66 5.71 -2.30
C THR A 3 -10.70 6.24 -1.33
N ILE A 4 -11.97 6.33 -1.76
CA ILE A 4 -13.09 6.69 -0.87
C ILE A 4 -13.30 5.59 0.16
N ALA A 5 -13.24 4.32 -0.28
CA ALA A 5 -13.38 3.15 0.58
C ALA A 5 -12.28 3.07 1.65
N PHE A 6 -11.02 3.30 1.27
CA PHE A 6 -9.92 3.41 2.22
C PHE A 6 -10.05 4.62 3.15
N GLY A 7 -10.45 5.77 2.63
CA GLY A 7 -10.71 6.97 3.42
C GLY A 7 -11.75 6.71 4.51
N ALA A 8 -12.85 6.05 4.15
CA ALA A 8 -13.88 5.68 5.10
C ALA A 8 -13.36 4.71 6.16
N LEU A 9 -12.68 3.61 5.78
CA LEU A 9 -12.15 2.68 6.77
C LEU A 9 -11.11 3.33 7.69
N SER A 10 -10.13 4.04 7.13
CA SER A 10 -9.10 4.72 7.92
C SER A 10 -9.66 5.82 8.82
N GLY A 11 -10.69 6.55 8.38
CA GLY A 11 -11.40 7.55 9.20
C GLY A 11 -12.14 6.92 10.37
N GLY A 12 -12.82 5.81 10.14
CA GLY A 12 -13.48 5.05 11.21
C GLY A 12 -12.49 4.49 12.23
N VAL A 13 -11.36 3.96 11.76
CA VAL A 13 -10.25 3.51 12.62
C VAL A 13 -9.69 4.64 13.46
N GLY A 14 -9.44 5.78 12.82
CA GLY A 14 -8.96 6.98 13.50
C GLY A 14 -9.89 7.36 14.64
N ALA A 15 -11.20 7.45 14.37
CA ALA A 15 -12.20 7.80 15.37
C ALA A 15 -12.17 6.84 16.57
N GLU A 16 -12.16 5.53 16.35
CA GLU A 16 -12.13 4.57 17.47
C GLU A 16 -10.82 4.62 18.28
N LEU A 17 -9.67 4.78 17.61
CA LEU A 17 -8.39 4.96 18.30
C LEU A 17 -8.38 6.19 19.23
N THR A 18 -9.25 7.17 18.94
CA THR A 18 -9.47 8.37 19.74
C THR A 18 -10.60 8.24 20.78
N GLY A 19 -11.31 7.10 20.84
CA GLY A 19 -12.49 6.88 21.70
C GLY A 19 -13.82 7.34 21.10
N GLY A 20 -13.87 7.64 19.80
CA GLY A 20 -15.06 8.06 19.06
C GLY A 20 -15.80 6.91 18.35
N ASN A 21 -16.90 7.24 17.66
CA ASN A 21 -17.72 6.27 16.92
C ASN A 21 -17.15 5.96 15.53
N PHE A 22 -16.99 4.67 15.22
CA PHE A 22 -16.48 4.20 13.93
C PHE A 22 -17.25 4.75 12.73
N TRP A 23 -18.59 4.65 12.72
CA TRP A 23 -19.41 5.05 11.57
C TRP A 23 -19.33 6.55 11.31
N GLN A 24 -19.26 7.37 12.37
CA GLN A 24 -19.04 8.81 12.24
C GLN A 24 -17.66 9.12 11.65
N GLY A 25 -16.61 8.43 12.11
CA GLY A 25 -15.28 8.52 11.54
C GLY A 25 -15.24 8.08 10.08
N ALA A 26 -15.98 7.02 9.74
CA ALA A 26 -16.00 6.47 8.39
C ALA A 26 -16.71 7.37 7.39
N VAL A 27 -17.82 7.99 7.77
CA VAL A 27 -18.46 9.02 6.95
C VAL A 27 -17.49 10.18 6.72
N THR A 28 -16.85 10.68 7.77
CA THR A 28 -15.90 11.80 7.68
C THR A 28 -14.72 11.47 6.77
N GLY A 29 -14.09 10.31 6.96
CA GLY A 29 -12.96 9.87 6.15
C GLY A 29 -13.33 9.61 4.69
N GLY A 30 -14.52 9.07 4.44
CA GLY A 30 -15.06 8.88 3.09
C GLY A 30 -15.30 10.21 2.37
N LEU A 31 -15.86 11.21 3.07
CA LEU A 31 -16.07 12.56 2.53
C LEU A 31 -14.74 13.24 2.17
N ILE A 32 -13.76 13.24 3.08
CA ILE A 32 -12.45 13.85 2.83
C ILE A 32 -11.76 13.15 1.64
N ALA A 33 -11.79 11.82 1.59
CA ALA A 33 -11.20 11.08 0.48
C ALA A 33 -11.93 11.30 -0.85
N GLY A 34 -13.26 11.45 -0.83
CA GLY A 34 -14.06 11.79 -2.00
C GLY A 34 -13.76 13.20 -2.53
N LEU A 35 -13.66 14.18 -1.64
CA LEU A 35 -13.26 15.54 -2.00
C LEU A 35 -11.84 15.56 -2.58
N ASN A 36 -10.90 14.85 -1.94
CA ASN A 36 -9.52 14.73 -2.44
C ASN A 36 -9.46 14.06 -3.82
N GLU A 37 -10.33 13.08 -4.08
CA GLU A 37 -10.44 12.43 -5.38
C GLU A 37 -10.96 13.36 -6.47
N LEU A 38 -11.96 14.18 -6.16
CA LEU A 38 -12.55 15.13 -7.11
C LEU A 38 -11.59 16.28 -7.46
N MET A 39 -10.75 16.69 -6.51
CA MET A 39 -9.83 17.83 -6.70
C MET A 39 -8.55 17.48 -7.47
N HIS A 40 -8.13 16.20 -7.51
CA HIS A 40 -6.87 15.81 -8.15
C HIS A 40 -7.07 14.97 -9.43
N LYS A 41 -6.64 15.50 -10.58
CA LYS A 41 -6.46 14.68 -11.80
C LYS A 41 -5.32 13.68 -11.58
N ARG A 42 -5.67 12.39 -11.54
CA ARG A 42 -4.69 11.32 -11.33
C ARG A 42 -3.82 11.12 -12.56
N ARG A 43 -2.50 11.24 -12.38
CA ARG A 43 -1.50 10.75 -13.33
C ARG A 43 -1.56 9.22 -13.35
N SER A 44 -1.55 8.61 -14.53
CA SER A 44 -1.39 7.15 -14.64
C SER A 44 0.05 6.76 -14.30
N LEU A 45 0.27 5.51 -13.88
CA LEU A 45 1.62 5.01 -13.59
C LEU A 45 2.53 5.14 -14.81
N LEU A 46 2.03 4.84 -16.02
CA LEU A 46 2.77 5.05 -17.26
C LEU A 46 3.21 6.50 -17.47
N SER A 47 2.39 7.48 -17.07
CA SER A 47 2.74 8.90 -17.19
C SER A 47 3.81 9.38 -16.18
N ARG A 48 4.18 8.54 -15.21
CA ARG A 48 5.30 8.79 -14.29
C ARG A 48 6.64 8.33 -14.86
N PHE A 49 6.64 7.49 -15.89
CA PHE A 49 7.86 7.11 -16.58
C PHE A 49 8.36 8.28 -17.44
N LYS A 50 9.54 8.81 -17.09
CA LYS A 50 10.26 9.80 -17.91
C LYS A 50 10.56 9.26 -19.31
N ASN A 51 10.89 7.97 -19.39
CA ASN A 51 11.04 7.23 -20.64
C ASN A 51 9.95 6.15 -20.74
N LYS A 52 8.95 6.37 -21.61
CA LYS A 52 7.84 5.41 -21.82
C LYS A 52 8.30 4.06 -22.37
N ASN A 53 9.36 4.03 -23.18
CA ASN A 53 9.87 2.76 -23.73
C ASN A 53 10.43 1.87 -22.61
N LEU A 54 11.04 2.47 -21.57
CA LEU A 54 11.51 1.73 -20.40
C LEU A 54 10.35 0.98 -19.72
N ALA A 55 9.15 1.58 -19.65
CA ALA A 55 7.99 1.00 -18.99
C ALA A 55 7.56 -0.36 -19.61
N PHE A 56 7.76 -0.53 -20.91
CA PHE A 56 7.36 -1.74 -21.64
C PHE A 56 8.49 -2.76 -21.79
N GLN A 57 9.72 -2.41 -21.42
CA GLN A 57 10.81 -3.38 -21.35
C GLN A 57 10.53 -4.41 -20.26
N LYS A 58 11.09 -5.61 -20.43
CA LYS A 58 11.07 -6.67 -19.43
C LYS A 58 11.63 -6.15 -18.11
N ALA A 59 11.02 -6.57 -17.00
CA ALA A 59 11.43 -6.21 -15.66
C ALA A 59 12.88 -6.64 -15.39
N ASP A 60 13.71 -5.69 -14.99
CA ASP A 60 15.06 -5.94 -14.51
C ASP A 60 15.04 -5.98 -12.98
N VAL A 61 14.93 -7.19 -12.43
CA VAL A 61 14.84 -7.42 -10.98
C VAL A 61 16.25 -7.62 -10.42
N SER A 62 16.97 -6.50 -10.36
CA SER A 62 18.33 -6.35 -9.85
C SER A 62 18.44 -4.99 -9.15
N ASP A 63 19.50 -4.78 -8.38
CA ASP A 63 19.75 -3.48 -7.75
C ASP A 63 19.92 -2.38 -8.81
N GLU A 64 20.58 -2.69 -9.93
CA GLU A 64 20.75 -1.77 -11.06
C GLU A 64 19.40 -1.44 -11.72
N GLY A 65 18.55 -2.45 -11.90
CA GLY A 65 17.21 -2.29 -12.45
C GLY A 65 16.32 -1.42 -11.57
N ILE A 66 16.35 -1.64 -10.25
CA ILE A 66 15.63 -0.83 -9.26
C ILE A 66 16.15 0.60 -9.25
N ALA A 67 17.47 0.82 -9.21
CA ALA A 67 18.07 2.15 -9.27
C ALA A 67 17.69 2.89 -10.56
N LYS A 68 17.65 2.19 -11.69
CA LYS A 68 17.18 2.73 -12.97
C LYS A 68 15.71 3.17 -12.89
N LEU A 69 14.84 2.40 -12.24
CA LEU A 69 13.44 2.78 -12.03
C LEU A 69 13.32 3.98 -11.10
N HIS A 70 14.07 4.06 -10.00
CA HIS A 70 14.09 5.22 -9.11
C HIS A 70 14.40 6.52 -9.85
N GLN A 71 15.35 6.47 -10.79
CA GLN A 71 15.72 7.64 -11.61
C GLN A 71 14.67 8.00 -12.66
N ASN A 72 13.91 7.01 -13.16
CA ASN A 72 13.05 7.16 -14.32
C ASN A 72 11.54 7.20 -14.00
N VAL A 73 11.12 6.89 -12.77
CA VAL A 73 9.71 6.86 -12.37
C VAL A 73 9.44 7.92 -11.31
N ASP A 74 8.68 8.95 -11.68
CA ASP A 74 8.32 10.07 -10.79
C ASP A 74 7.64 9.56 -9.51
N GLY A 75 8.27 9.86 -8.36
CA GLY A 75 7.78 9.53 -7.02
C GLY A 75 8.29 8.19 -6.46
N LEU A 76 8.93 7.34 -7.26
CA LEU A 76 9.38 6.03 -6.79
C LEU A 76 10.55 6.14 -5.80
N ALA A 77 11.54 6.98 -6.09
CA ALA A 77 12.63 7.29 -5.17
C ALA A 77 12.12 7.92 -3.86
N GLN A 78 11.15 8.83 -3.95
CA GLN A 78 10.52 9.41 -2.76
C GLN A 78 9.83 8.34 -1.91
N GLY A 79 9.07 7.43 -2.54
CA GLY A 79 8.44 6.31 -1.84
C GLY A 79 9.45 5.40 -1.15
N TYR A 80 10.58 5.14 -1.80
CA TYR A 80 11.70 4.39 -1.24
C TYR A 80 12.27 5.06 0.02
N GLU A 81 12.58 6.36 -0.07
CA GLU A 81 13.11 7.15 1.04
C GLU A 81 12.11 7.27 2.21
N GLU A 82 10.84 7.57 1.91
CA GLU A 82 9.77 7.59 2.91
C GLU A 82 9.60 6.22 3.58
N GLY A 83 9.78 5.15 2.81
CA GLY A 83 9.81 3.77 3.28
C GLY A 83 11.00 3.42 4.17
N GLY A 84 11.89 4.36 4.48
CA GLY A 84 13.09 4.12 5.28
C GLY A 84 14.23 3.48 4.50
N SER A 85 14.23 3.60 3.17
CA SER A 85 15.24 3.05 2.28
C SER A 85 15.44 1.53 2.48
N PRO A 86 14.38 0.72 2.30
CA PRO A 86 14.42 -0.72 2.56
C PRO A 86 15.57 -1.41 1.82
N SER A 87 16.14 -2.45 2.43
CA SER A 87 17.00 -3.36 1.66
C SER A 87 16.15 -4.18 0.68
N HIS A 88 16.76 -4.55 -0.45
CA HIS A 88 16.17 -5.48 -1.41
C HIS A 88 16.93 -6.81 -1.34
N THR A 89 16.19 -7.90 -1.19
CA THR A 89 16.72 -9.26 -1.37
C THR A 89 15.94 -9.98 -2.47
N PHE A 90 16.45 -11.12 -2.92
CA PHE A 90 15.92 -11.81 -4.11
C PHE A 90 15.69 -13.30 -3.86
N ASP A 91 15.28 -13.63 -2.64
CA ASP A 91 15.27 -14.99 -2.08
C ASP A 91 13.87 -15.61 -2.07
N LEU A 92 12.91 -15.06 -2.81
CA LEU A 92 11.53 -15.59 -2.89
C LEU A 92 11.32 -16.68 -3.95
N GLU A 93 12.38 -17.24 -4.53
CA GLU A 93 12.23 -18.31 -5.51
C GLU A 93 11.46 -19.51 -4.91
N GLY A 94 10.43 -19.99 -5.62
CA GLY A 94 9.53 -21.04 -5.14
C GLY A 94 8.30 -20.54 -4.37
N ASN A 95 8.16 -19.24 -4.16
CA ASN A 95 6.95 -18.61 -3.61
C ASN A 95 6.02 -18.10 -4.72
N ASP A 96 4.72 -17.97 -4.42
CA ASP A 96 3.70 -17.41 -5.31
C ASP A 96 3.55 -15.87 -5.20
N TYR A 97 4.25 -15.22 -4.26
CA TYR A 97 4.26 -13.77 -4.12
C TYR A 97 5.36 -13.13 -4.99
N PHE A 98 5.00 -12.06 -5.70
CA PHE A 98 5.96 -11.22 -6.45
C PHE A 98 6.98 -10.55 -5.54
N ALA A 99 6.51 -10.10 -4.38
CA ALA A 99 7.32 -9.49 -3.35
C ALA A 99 6.67 -9.68 -1.98
N ILE A 100 7.49 -9.62 -0.93
CA ILE A 100 7.05 -9.61 0.47
C ILE A 100 7.86 -8.56 1.20
N THR A 101 7.20 -7.72 1.98
CA THR A 101 7.87 -6.82 2.92
C THR A 101 7.78 -7.32 4.36
N GLU A 102 8.93 -7.59 4.98
CA GLU A 102 9.04 -8.02 6.37
C GLU A 102 9.97 -7.10 7.16
N ASN A 103 9.49 -6.57 8.28
CA ASN A 103 10.24 -5.64 9.14
C ASN A 103 10.86 -4.45 8.38
N GLY A 104 10.16 -4.00 7.33
CA GLY A 104 10.62 -2.90 6.49
C GLY A 104 11.68 -3.27 5.45
N ASN A 105 11.94 -4.55 5.17
CA ASN A 105 12.81 -4.99 4.08
C ASN A 105 11.99 -5.69 3.00
N VAL A 106 12.37 -5.50 1.73
CA VAL A 106 11.63 -6.00 0.56
C VAL A 106 12.35 -7.21 -0.02
N ASN A 107 11.70 -8.36 -0.04
CA ASN A 107 12.19 -9.55 -0.71
C ASN A 107 11.43 -9.74 -2.04
N LEU A 108 12.13 -10.01 -3.14
CA LEU A 108 11.60 -10.01 -4.51
C LEU A 108 11.73 -11.38 -5.17
N ASN A 109 10.73 -11.76 -5.97
CA ASN A 109 10.72 -13.02 -6.71
C ASN A 109 11.12 -12.82 -8.18
N LYS A 110 12.40 -13.02 -8.52
CA LYS A 110 12.91 -12.86 -9.88
C LYS A 110 12.16 -13.73 -10.90
N GLY A 111 11.82 -14.96 -10.53
CA GLY A 111 11.12 -15.92 -11.39
C GLY A 111 9.75 -15.42 -11.85
N LEU A 112 8.94 -14.89 -10.94
CA LEU A 112 7.59 -14.39 -11.28
C LEU A 112 7.64 -13.12 -12.14
N PHE A 113 8.67 -12.29 -12.00
CA PHE A 113 8.87 -11.09 -12.83
C PHE A 113 9.44 -11.39 -14.23
N SER A 114 9.89 -12.60 -14.50
CA SER A 114 10.56 -12.96 -15.77
C SER A 114 9.75 -12.63 -17.04
N ASN A 115 8.43 -12.57 -16.95
CA ASN A 115 7.53 -12.22 -18.06
C ASN A 115 6.73 -10.93 -17.80
N LYS A 116 7.15 -10.12 -16.83
CA LYS A 116 6.54 -8.84 -16.49
C LYS A 116 7.34 -7.68 -17.06
N THR A 117 6.70 -6.52 -17.17
CA THR A 117 7.34 -5.29 -17.63
C THR A 117 7.79 -4.44 -16.45
N ASN A 118 8.66 -3.46 -16.72
CA ASN A 118 9.03 -2.45 -15.74
C ASN A 118 7.84 -1.65 -15.22
N LEU A 119 6.78 -1.46 -16.01
CA LEU A 119 5.54 -0.83 -15.56
C LEU A 119 4.92 -1.63 -14.41
N TYR A 120 4.81 -2.94 -14.57
CA TYR A 120 4.29 -3.83 -13.52
C TYR A 120 5.23 -3.84 -12.31
N PHE A 121 6.53 -3.96 -12.54
CA PHE A 121 7.52 -3.99 -11.47
C PHE A 121 7.55 -2.71 -10.65
N ALA A 122 7.47 -1.52 -11.28
CA ALA A 122 7.36 -0.24 -10.58
C ALA A 122 6.09 -0.15 -9.73
N GLY A 123 4.97 -0.72 -10.19
CA GLY A 123 3.74 -0.83 -9.41
C GLY A 123 3.94 -1.65 -8.13
N VAL A 124 4.62 -2.81 -8.25
CA VAL A 124 4.98 -3.63 -7.08
C VAL A 124 5.95 -2.89 -6.15
N LEU A 125 6.96 -2.19 -6.66
CA LEU A 125 7.88 -1.42 -5.79
C LEU A 125 7.15 -0.32 -5.01
N PHE A 126 6.21 0.42 -5.63
CA PHE A 126 5.36 1.37 -4.89
C PHE A 126 4.56 0.71 -3.77
N HIS A 127 4.08 -0.52 -4.01
CA HIS A 127 3.35 -1.31 -3.03
C HIS A 127 4.24 -1.70 -1.84
N GLU A 128 5.40 -2.29 -2.12
CA GLU A 128 6.32 -2.76 -1.08
C GLU A 128 6.94 -1.60 -0.28
N TYR A 129 7.28 -0.49 -0.92
CA TYR A 129 7.75 0.70 -0.20
C TYR A 129 6.68 1.27 0.71
N ARG A 130 5.40 1.10 0.37
CA ARG A 130 4.32 1.46 1.29
C ARG A 130 4.28 0.55 2.51
N HIS A 131 4.53 -0.75 2.36
CA HIS A 131 4.69 -1.63 3.51
C HIS A 131 5.88 -1.24 4.37
N ALA A 132 7.02 -0.91 3.77
CA ALA A 132 8.19 -0.47 4.52
C ALA A 132 7.88 0.81 5.33
N PHE A 133 7.20 1.78 4.72
CA PHE A 133 6.69 2.98 5.39
C PHE A 133 5.73 2.64 6.55
N GLN A 134 4.85 1.65 6.39
CA GLN A 134 3.93 1.24 7.45
C GLN A 134 4.64 0.63 8.67
N TYR A 135 5.79 -0.02 8.46
CA TYR A 135 6.63 -0.58 9.52
C TYR A 135 7.53 0.44 10.20
N LEU A 136 8.05 1.42 9.45
CA LEU A 136 9.16 2.26 9.91
C LEU A 136 8.78 3.71 10.21
N ALA A 137 7.74 4.25 9.58
CA ALA A 137 7.40 5.66 9.74
C ALA A 137 6.53 5.90 10.99
N PRO A 138 6.91 6.85 11.87
CA PRO A 138 6.10 7.25 13.02
C PRO A 138 4.67 7.62 12.61
N TYR A 139 3.70 7.22 13.42
CA TYR A 139 2.30 7.44 13.14
C TYR A 139 1.62 8.12 14.32
N SER A 140 0.90 9.20 14.04
CA SER A 140 0.15 9.93 15.06
C SER A 140 -1.33 9.94 14.70
N VAL A 141 -2.17 9.56 15.65
CA VAL A 141 -3.63 9.52 15.51
C VAL A 141 -4.27 9.79 16.86
N GLY A 142 -5.23 10.72 16.91
CA GLY A 142 -5.92 11.06 18.15
C GLY A 142 -5.05 11.61 19.27
N GLY A 143 -4.02 12.38 18.94
CA GLY A 143 -3.08 12.91 19.94
C GLY A 143 -2.11 11.86 20.52
N LYS A 144 -2.24 10.58 20.13
CA LYS A 144 -1.28 9.52 20.46
C LYS A 144 -0.24 9.38 19.37
N ARG A 145 1.00 9.09 19.76
CA ARG A 145 2.13 8.82 18.86
C ARG A 145 2.57 7.38 19.01
N TYR A 146 2.71 6.70 17.89
CA TYR A 146 3.17 5.33 17.74
C TYR A 146 4.47 5.32 16.94
N SER A 147 5.31 4.31 17.17
CA SER A 147 6.52 4.07 16.39
C SER A 147 6.21 3.77 14.92
N SER A 148 5.06 3.14 14.64
CA SER A 148 4.64 2.80 13.28
C SER A 148 3.13 2.67 13.12
N ARG A 149 2.65 2.61 11.87
CA ARG A 149 1.24 2.26 11.58
C ARG A 149 0.94 0.82 11.96
N TYR A 150 1.89 -0.07 11.72
CA TYR A 150 1.79 -1.46 12.14
C TYR A 150 1.53 -1.56 13.66
N GLU A 151 2.31 -0.84 14.47
CA GLU A 151 2.11 -0.81 15.93
C GLU A 151 0.72 -0.27 16.29
N ALA A 152 0.34 0.89 15.73
CA ALA A 152 -0.93 1.53 16.05
C ALA A 152 -2.14 0.65 15.70
N TRP A 153 -2.09 0.01 14.53
CA TRP A 153 -3.18 -0.85 14.06
C TRP A 153 -3.17 -2.21 14.77
N SER A 154 -2.01 -2.79 15.08
CA SER A 154 -1.92 -4.02 15.87
C SER A 154 -2.42 -3.85 17.30
N ASN A 155 -2.14 -2.70 17.91
CA ASN A 155 -2.61 -2.34 19.26
C ASN A 155 -4.05 -1.82 19.29
N SER A 156 -4.67 -1.63 18.13
CA SER A 156 -6.09 -1.28 18.08
C SER A 156 -6.92 -2.48 18.50
N ALA A 157 -7.92 -2.25 19.35
CA ALA A 157 -8.93 -3.26 19.68
C ALA A 157 -9.66 -3.80 18.44
N LEU A 158 -9.50 -3.15 17.28
CA LEU A 158 -10.17 -3.42 16.02
C LEU A 158 -9.57 -4.54 15.19
N TYR A 159 -8.24 -4.59 15.15
CA TYR A 159 -7.57 -5.44 14.18
C TYR A 159 -6.82 -6.59 14.84
N GLY A 160 -6.36 -6.44 16.08
CA GLY A 160 -5.63 -7.49 16.80
C GLY A 160 -4.42 -8.02 16.02
N PRO A 161 -3.68 -8.99 16.59
CA PRO A 161 -2.48 -9.56 15.95
C PRO A 161 -2.78 -10.61 14.85
N GLY A 162 -4.03 -10.72 14.37
CA GLY A 162 -4.44 -11.81 13.46
C GLY A 162 -3.74 -11.77 12.10
N TYR A 163 -3.12 -12.88 11.70
CA TYR A 163 -2.54 -13.11 10.37
C TYR A 163 -3.63 -13.33 9.30
N LYS A 164 -3.24 -13.29 8.02
CA LYS A 164 -4.09 -13.47 6.81
C LYS A 164 -5.36 -14.30 7.04
N GLY A 165 -6.51 -13.74 6.64
CA GLY A 165 -7.81 -14.42 6.66
C GLY A 165 -8.67 -14.13 7.90
N GLU A 166 -8.07 -13.69 9.00
CA GLU A 166 -8.80 -13.26 10.20
C GLU A 166 -8.88 -11.74 10.31
N GLY A 167 -9.12 -10.99 9.23
CA GLY A 167 -9.42 -9.54 9.25
C GLY A 167 -8.59 -8.68 10.21
N GLY A 168 -7.27 -8.90 10.22
CA GLY A 168 -6.34 -8.23 11.13
C GLY A 168 -5.57 -7.08 10.49
N VAL A 169 -4.55 -6.60 11.21
CA VAL A 169 -3.67 -5.48 10.82
C VAL A 169 -3.13 -5.64 9.40
N TRP A 170 -2.88 -6.87 8.96
CA TRP A 170 -2.45 -7.21 7.62
C TRP A 170 -3.41 -6.74 6.52
N ASN A 171 -4.71 -6.96 6.68
CA ASN A 171 -5.67 -6.54 5.66
C ASN A 171 -5.79 -5.02 5.59
N MET A 172 -5.58 -4.32 6.71
CA MET A 172 -5.50 -2.86 6.73
C MET A 172 -4.23 -2.36 6.01
N MET A 173 -3.09 -3.01 6.27
CA MET A 173 -1.82 -2.71 5.61
C MET A 173 -1.90 -2.92 4.09
N GLU A 174 -2.43 -4.06 3.66
CA GLU A 174 -2.64 -4.39 2.25
C GLU A 174 -3.61 -3.41 1.57
N LEU A 175 -4.74 -3.09 2.22
CA LEU A 175 -5.68 -2.11 1.68
C LEU A 175 -5.02 -0.74 1.53
N ASP A 176 -4.24 -0.28 2.51
CA ASP A 176 -3.49 0.98 2.44
C ASP A 176 -2.39 0.92 1.36
N ALA A 177 -1.70 -0.20 1.20
CA ALA A 177 -0.67 -0.41 0.19
C ALA A 177 -1.25 -0.35 -1.23
N TYR A 178 -2.29 -1.12 -1.53
CA TYR A 178 -2.98 -1.04 -2.82
C TYR A 178 -3.65 0.32 -3.04
N SER A 179 -4.18 0.96 -1.99
CA SER A 179 -4.69 2.34 -2.09
C SER A 179 -3.60 3.34 -2.47
N SER A 180 -2.39 3.16 -1.92
CA SER A 180 -1.22 3.94 -2.27
C SER A 180 -0.81 3.72 -3.71
N GLN A 181 -0.69 2.46 -4.13
CA GLN A 181 -0.38 2.07 -5.50
C GLN A 181 -1.38 2.65 -6.52
N TYR A 182 -2.67 2.61 -6.19
CA TYR A 182 -3.74 3.25 -6.97
C TYR A 182 -3.60 4.78 -7.03
N ARG A 183 -3.18 5.44 -5.94
CA ARG A 183 -2.87 6.90 -5.93
C ARG A 183 -1.62 7.23 -6.77
N PHE A 184 -0.67 6.31 -6.88
CA PHE A 184 0.44 6.41 -7.83
C PHE A 184 0.03 6.13 -9.29
N GLY A 185 -1.23 5.80 -9.53
CA GLY A 185 -1.81 5.71 -10.87
C GLY A 185 -1.77 4.32 -11.49
N ASP A 186 -1.46 3.29 -10.70
CA ASP A 186 -1.66 1.91 -11.14
C ASP A 186 -3.14 1.54 -11.03
N ASN A 187 -3.85 1.66 -12.15
CA ASN A 187 -5.29 1.42 -12.23
C ASN A 187 -5.61 0.05 -12.85
N GLN A 188 -4.65 -0.88 -12.84
CA GLN A 188 -4.86 -2.22 -13.37
C GLN A 188 -5.94 -2.97 -12.56
N SER A 189 -6.65 -3.89 -13.22
CA SER A 189 -7.78 -4.60 -12.60
C SER A 189 -7.38 -5.32 -11.32
N TYR A 190 -6.20 -5.95 -11.28
CA TYR A 190 -5.72 -6.65 -10.08
C TYR A 190 -5.58 -5.73 -8.85
N VAL A 191 -5.19 -4.46 -9.03
CA VAL A 191 -5.10 -3.49 -7.94
C VAL A 191 -6.49 -3.22 -7.39
N LEU A 192 -7.45 -2.94 -8.28
CA LEU A 192 -8.84 -2.64 -7.89
C LEU A 192 -9.52 -3.84 -7.23
N GLU A 193 -9.32 -5.04 -7.77
CA GLU A 193 -9.84 -6.31 -7.22
C GLU A 193 -9.28 -6.59 -5.84
N ARG A 194 -7.97 -6.38 -5.63
CA ARG A 194 -7.33 -6.53 -4.32
C ARG A 194 -7.88 -5.53 -3.32
N MET A 195 -7.96 -4.25 -3.69
CA MET A 195 -8.56 -3.21 -2.84
C MET A 195 -9.99 -3.56 -2.42
N ASP A 196 -10.83 -3.98 -3.36
CA ASP A 196 -12.22 -4.37 -3.09
C ASP A 196 -12.29 -5.60 -2.16
N SER A 197 -11.43 -6.60 -2.39
CA SER A 197 -11.34 -7.80 -1.56
C SER A 197 -10.97 -7.47 -0.10
N TYR A 198 -9.88 -6.72 0.11
CA TYR A 198 -9.48 -6.32 1.47
C TYR A 198 -10.52 -5.41 2.12
N TYR A 199 -11.12 -4.48 1.37
CA TYR A 199 -12.21 -3.65 1.87
C TYR A 199 -13.39 -4.48 2.37
N LYS A 200 -13.85 -5.48 1.58
CA LYS A 200 -14.95 -6.37 1.97
C LYS A 200 -14.61 -7.20 3.19
N ILE A 201 -13.39 -7.74 3.28
CA ILE A 201 -12.97 -8.49 4.47
C ILE A 201 -13.01 -7.59 5.71
N MET A 202 -12.52 -6.36 5.59
CA MET A 202 -12.53 -5.39 6.68
C MET A 202 -13.97 -5.01 7.07
N LEU A 203 -14.83 -4.67 6.12
CA LEU A 203 -16.22 -4.31 6.38
C LEU A 203 -17.01 -5.46 7.02
N ASN A 204 -16.83 -6.69 6.55
CA ASN A 204 -17.51 -7.87 7.11
C ASN A 204 -17.11 -8.12 8.57
N LYS A 205 -15.88 -7.80 8.94
CA LYS A 205 -15.43 -7.85 10.34
C LYS A 205 -16.11 -6.80 11.20
N TRP A 206 -16.28 -5.60 10.66
CA TRP A 206 -16.97 -4.50 11.35
C TRP A 206 -18.44 -4.80 11.61
N ILE A 207 -19.15 -5.35 10.63
CA ILE A 207 -20.59 -5.67 10.78
C ILE A 207 -20.85 -6.76 11.85
N LYS A 208 -19.87 -7.63 12.11
CA LYS A 208 -19.99 -8.75 13.04
C LYS A 208 -19.66 -8.43 14.51
N ARG A 209 -19.30 -7.18 14.81
CA ARG A 209 -19.09 -6.68 16.18
C ARG A 209 -20.34 -6.00 16.69
#